data_AF-A0A3B8SJL7-F1
#
_entry.id   AF-A0A3B8SJL7-F1
#
_cell.length_a   1.000
_cell.length_b   1.000
_cell.length_c   1.000
_cell.angle_alpha   90.00
_cell.angle_beta   90.00
_cell.angle_gamma   90.00
#
_symmetry.space_group_name_H-M   'P 1'
#
loop_
_entity.id
_entity.type
_entity.pdbx_description
1 polymer ?
#
loop_
_entity_poly.entity_id
_entity_poly.type
_entity_poly.pdbx_seq_one_letter_code
_entity_poly.pdbx_strand_id
1 'polypeptide(L)'
;ITNAIMCGRKGRSYRGDNIDLLKSTCNCTCFLKKQIDIVKPKVIVTLGYYPILALSKIFKFKIGSSLKEVIDNNDVIMVGEYVVIPAFHPVAQVSNEVQLKQYEKIWKYIP
;
A
#
# COMPACT_ATOMS: atom_id res chain seq x y z
N ILE A 1 0.45 -12.16 -2.13
CA ILE A 1 -0.48 -11.05 -1.81
C ILE A 1 -0.65 -11.01 -0.29
N THR A 2 -0.64 -9.83 0.33
CA THR A 2 -0.75 -9.66 1.78
C THR A 2 -1.44 -8.32 2.11
N ASN A 3 -1.66 -8.03 3.40
CA ASN A 3 -2.30 -6.80 3.88
C ASN A 3 -1.39 -6.05 4.87
N ALA A 4 -1.64 -4.75 5.05
CA ALA A 4 -0.94 -3.95 6.05
C ALA A 4 -1.42 -4.21 7.48
N ILE A 5 -2.66 -4.71 7.63
CA ILE A 5 -3.26 -5.15 8.89
C ILE A 5 -3.64 -6.62 8.70
N MET A 6 -3.17 -7.49 9.60
CA MET A 6 -3.34 -8.95 9.48
C MET A 6 -4.61 -9.48 10.18
N CYS A 7 -5.34 -8.60 10.88
CA CYS A 7 -6.55 -8.96 11.62
C CYS A 7 -7.80 -8.46 10.91
N GLY A 8 -8.85 -9.28 10.92
CA GLY A 8 -10.16 -8.92 10.36
C GLY A 8 -10.94 -7.93 11.23
N ARG A 9 -11.81 -7.15 10.58
CA ARG A 9 -12.83 -6.35 11.27
C ARG A 9 -13.94 -7.25 11.80
N LYS A 10 -14.46 -6.93 12.98
CA LYS A 10 -15.65 -7.54 13.56
C LYS A 10 -16.88 -6.76 13.06
N GLY A 11 -17.98 -7.47 12.80
CA GLY A 11 -19.26 -6.86 12.43
C GLY A 11 -19.89 -7.54 11.22
N ARG A 12 -21.04 -7.00 10.80
CA ARG A 12 -21.79 -7.45 9.60
C ARG A 12 -21.60 -6.53 8.40
N SER A 13 -20.79 -5.48 8.53
CA SER A 13 -20.51 -4.51 7.47
C SER A 13 -19.02 -4.45 7.16
N TYR A 14 -18.68 -3.94 5.98
CA TYR A 14 -17.30 -3.69 5.57
C TYR A 14 -16.56 -2.69 6.49
N ARG A 15 -17.30 -1.82 7.17
CA ARG A 15 -16.79 -0.80 8.11
C ARG A 15 -17.10 -1.21 9.56
N GLY A 16 -16.46 -2.28 10.03
CA GLY A 16 -16.38 -2.56 11.46
C GLY A 16 -15.64 -1.45 12.21
N ASP A 17 -16.10 -1.15 13.42
CA ASP A 17 -15.59 -0.10 14.32
C ASP A 17 -14.58 -0.61 15.35
N ASN A 18 -14.33 -1.93 15.37
CA ASN A 18 -13.48 -2.59 16.35
C ASN A 18 -11.97 -2.39 16.12
N ILE A 19 -11.57 -1.60 15.12
CA ILE A 19 -10.16 -1.40 14.80
C ILE A 19 -9.84 0.07 14.51
N ASP A 20 -8.87 0.61 15.24
CA ASP A 20 -8.16 1.82 14.86
C ASP A 20 -7.18 1.50 13.73
N LEU A 21 -7.45 2.02 12.53
CA LEU A 21 -6.66 1.70 11.34
C LEU A 21 -5.24 2.25 11.40
N LEU A 22 -5.06 3.46 11.91
CA LEU A 22 -3.74 4.08 12.00
C LEU A 22 -2.88 3.30 12.98
N LYS A 23 -3.39 3.10 14.20
CA LYS A 23 -2.70 2.35 15.25
C LYS A 23 -2.40 0.92 14.82
N SER A 24 -3.37 0.24 14.20
CA SER A 24 -3.20 -1.15 13.78
C SER A 24 -2.23 -1.30 12.63
N THR A 25 -2.24 -0.37 11.67
CA THR A 25 -1.26 -0.32 10.58
C THR A 25 0.15 -0.19 11.16
N CYS A 26 0.37 0.76 12.09
CA CYS A 26 1.65 0.97 12.74
C CYS A 26 2.12 -0.28 13.52
N ASN A 27 1.23 -0.89 14.30
CA ASN A 27 1.55 -2.07 15.11
C ASN A 27 1.85 -3.31 14.25
N CYS A 28 1.22 -3.45 13.08
CA CYS A 28 1.43 -4.60 12.19
C CYS A 28 2.66 -4.49 11.29
N THR A 29 3.35 -3.34 11.26
CA THR A 29 4.51 -3.12 10.37
C THR A 29 5.61 -4.17 10.54
N CYS A 30 5.82 -4.71 11.73
CA CYS A 30 6.83 -5.73 11.97
C CYS A 30 6.55 -7.04 11.22
N PHE A 31 5.29 -7.45 11.09
CA PHE A 31 4.89 -8.64 10.34
C PHE A 31 5.04 -8.41 8.84
N LEU A 32 4.58 -7.26 8.35
CA LEU A 32 4.73 -6.90 6.94
C LEU A 32 6.21 -6.81 6.55
N LYS A 33 7.06 -6.20 7.39
CA LYS A 33 8.51 -6.14 7.15
C LYS A 33 9.10 -7.54 7.02
N LYS A 34 8.78 -8.46 7.94
CA LYS A 34 9.26 -9.86 7.86
C LYS A 34 8.85 -10.52 6.55
N GLN A 35 7.62 -10.32 6.10
CA GLN A 35 7.16 -10.86 4.81
C GLN A 35 7.96 -10.28 3.64
N ILE A 36 8.23 -8.97 3.63
CA ILE A 36 9.04 -8.32 2.60
C ILE A 36 10.48 -8.84 2.64
N ASP A 37 11.09 -8.95 3.82
CA ASP A 37 12.47 -9.44 4.00
C ASP A 37 12.64 -10.89 3.51
N ILE A 38 11.60 -11.72 3.64
CA ILE A 38 11.58 -13.12 3.15
C ILE A 38 11.39 -13.18 1.64
N VAL A 39 10.39 -12.47 1.12
CA VAL A 39 10.01 -12.54 -0.30
C VAL A 39 10.99 -11.78 -1.18
N LYS A 40 11.59 -10.70 -0.66
CA LYS A 40 12.47 -9.76 -1.39
C LYS A 40 11.89 -9.36 -2.75
N PRO A 41 10.66 -8.81 -2.79
CA PRO A 41 10.02 -8.47 -4.04
C PRO A 41 10.78 -7.36 -4.77
N LYS A 42 10.90 -7.41 -6.10
CA LYS A 42 11.44 -6.27 -6.87
C LYS A 42 10.47 -5.08 -6.87
N VAL A 43 9.17 -5.37 -6.93
CA VAL A 43 8.09 -4.39 -7.02
C VAL A 43 7.07 -4.64 -5.91
N ILE A 44 6.69 -3.59 -5.18
CA ILE A 44 5.64 -3.62 -4.15
C ILE A 44 4.51 -2.69 -4.58
N VAL A 45 3.35 -3.26 -4.91
CA VAL A 45 2.16 -2.48 -5.26
C VAL A 45 1.30 -2.29 -4.01
N THR A 46 1.01 -1.05 -3.65
CA THR A 46 0.16 -0.73 -2.50
C THR A 46 -1.24 -0.34 -2.95
N LEU A 47 -2.25 -1.06 -2.46
CA LEU A 47 -3.66 -0.82 -2.77
C LEU A 47 -4.31 0.01 -1.65
N GLY A 48 -4.30 1.33 -1.79
CA GLY A 48 -4.84 2.24 -0.77
C GLY A 48 -3.79 2.93 0.11
N TYR A 49 -4.25 3.82 0.99
CA TYR A 49 -3.38 4.67 1.83
C TYR A 49 -2.64 3.91 2.95
N TYR A 50 -3.32 3.01 3.66
CA TYR A 50 -2.73 2.33 4.82
C TYR A 50 -1.54 1.41 4.47
N PRO A 51 -1.55 0.65 3.36
CA PRO A 51 -0.36 -0.08 2.94
C PRO A 51 0.84 0.80 2.64
N ILE A 52 0.66 1.95 1.97
CA ILE A 52 1.80 2.85 1.72
C ILE A 52 2.29 3.54 2.98
N LEU A 53 1.40 3.84 3.94
CA LEU A 53 1.76 4.29 5.27
C LEU A 53 2.59 3.24 6.03
N ALA A 54 2.25 1.96 5.93
CA ALA A 54 3.04 0.90 6.55
C ALA A 54 4.46 0.86 5.96
N LEU A 55 4.59 0.94 4.64
CA LEU A 55 5.90 0.97 3.98
C LEU A 55 6.70 2.22 4.34
N SER A 56 6.05 3.40 4.44
CA SER A 56 6.72 4.65 4.83
C SER A 56 7.32 4.57 6.23
N LYS A 57 6.66 3.84 7.15
CA LYS A 57 7.20 3.54 8.48
C LYS A 57 8.33 2.51 8.44
N ILE A 58 8.18 1.43 7.69
CA ILE A 58 9.20 0.36 7.58
C ILE A 58 10.50 0.91 7.01
N PHE A 59 10.40 1.72 5.95
CA PHE A 59 11.54 2.19 5.19
C PHE A 59 11.88 3.67 5.39
N LYS A 60 11.17 4.35 6.29
CA LYS A 60 11.43 5.74 6.71
C LYS A 60 11.39 6.79 5.59
N PHE A 61 10.55 6.61 4.57
CA PHE A 61 10.29 7.65 3.56
C PHE A 61 9.07 8.51 3.93
N LYS A 62 8.97 9.72 3.35
CA LYS A 62 7.83 10.63 3.57
C LYS A 62 6.72 10.35 2.57
N ILE A 63 5.47 10.47 3.01
CA ILE A 63 4.28 10.38 2.16
C ILE A 63 3.36 11.56 2.46
N GLY A 64 2.58 11.95 1.45
CA GLY A 64 1.51 12.93 1.61
C GLY A 64 0.42 12.50 2.57
N SER A 65 -0.48 13.43 2.89
CA SER A 65 -1.57 13.23 3.84
C SER A 65 -2.71 12.34 3.31
N SER A 66 -2.76 12.13 1.99
CA SER A 66 -3.77 11.32 1.32
C SER A 66 -3.16 10.44 0.23
N LEU A 67 -3.86 9.36 -0.12
CA LEU A 67 -3.45 8.49 -1.23
C LEU A 67 -3.37 9.26 -2.55
N LYS A 68 -4.34 10.15 -2.80
CA LYS A 68 -4.37 10.96 -4.02
C LYS A 68 -3.13 11.85 -4.10
N GLU A 69 -2.80 12.56 -3.03
CA GLU A 69 -1.59 13.37 -2.96
C GLU A 69 -0.32 12.54 -3.20
N VAL A 70 -0.25 11.31 -2.66
CA VAL A 70 0.89 10.43 -2.88
C VAL A 70 1.02 10.03 -4.35
N ILE A 71 -0.10 9.67 -5.00
CA ILE A 71 -0.15 9.28 -6.42
C ILE A 71 0.17 10.48 -7.33
N ASP A 72 -0.38 11.65 -7.03
CA ASP A 72 -0.22 12.87 -7.83
C ASP A 72 1.22 13.39 -7.75
N ASN A 73 1.85 13.30 -6.56
CA ASN A 73 3.22 13.77 -6.34
C ASN A 73 4.30 12.75 -6.71
N ASN A 74 3.97 11.45 -6.75
CA ASN A 74 4.95 10.39 -6.99
C ASN A 74 4.40 9.36 -7.98
N ASP A 75 5.04 9.28 -9.14
CA ASP A 75 4.71 8.25 -10.13
C ASP A 75 5.05 6.84 -9.59
N VAL A 76 6.22 6.73 -8.95
CA VAL A 76 6.76 5.57 -8.22
C VAL A 76 7.63 6.06 -7.06
N ILE A 77 7.83 5.25 -6.02
CA ILE A 77 8.73 5.56 -4.90
C ILE A 77 9.85 4.52 -4.87
N MET A 78 11.09 4.98 -5.06
CA MET A 78 12.29 4.14 -5.00
C MET A 78 12.79 4.07 -3.57
N VAL A 79 12.90 2.85 -3.02
CA VAL A 79 13.27 2.64 -1.61
C VAL A 79 14.26 1.49 -1.51
N GLY A 80 15.54 1.81 -1.40
CA GLY A 80 16.60 0.80 -1.47
C GLY A 80 16.54 0.05 -2.80
N GLU A 81 16.37 -1.27 -2.75
CA GLU A 81 16.21 -2.14 -3.92
C GLU A 81 14.75 -2.31 -4.39
N TYR A 82 13.79 -1.74 -3.65
CA TYR A 82 12.36 -1.90 -3.89
C TYR A 82 11.79 -0.76 -4.74
N VAL A 83 10.98 -1.11 -5.74
CA VAL A 83 10.11 -0.17 -6.45
C VAL A 83 8.72 -0.22 -5.82
N VAL A 84 8.27 0.87 -5.21
CA VAL A 84 6.92 0.97 -4.61
C VAL A 84 5.99 1.71 -5.57
N ILE A 85 4.85 1.09 -5.91
CA ILE A 85 3.84 1.66 -6.80
C ILE A 85 2.55 1.92 -6.01
N PRO A 86 2.23 3.20 -5.71
CA PRO A 86 0.94 3.56 -5.13
C PRO A 86 -0.19 3.40 -6.14
N ALA A 87 -1.23 2.67 -5.76
CA ALA A 87 -2.41 2.47 -6.58
C ALA A 87 -3.69 2.60 -5.75
N PHE A 88 -4.78 2.99 -6.41
CA PHE A 88 -6.10 2.90 -5.82
C PHE A 88 -6.45 1.44 -5.53
N HIS A 89 -7.20 1.22 -4.44
CA HIS A 89 -7.74 -0.11 -4.18
C HIS A 89 -8.76 -0.49 -5.28
N PRO A 90 -8.87 -1.76 -5.71
CA PRO A 90 -9.80 -2.16 -6.77
C PRO A 90 -11.26 -1.71 -6.55
N VAL A 91 -11.68 -1.64 -5.28
CA VAL A 91 -13.03 -1.19 -4.89
C VAL A 91 -13.18 0.35 -4.75
N ALA A 92 -12.15 1.11 -5.12
CA ALA A 92 -12.21 2.57 -5.09
C ALA A 92 -13.13 3.09 -6.21
N GLN A 93 -13.88 4.15 -5.91
CA GLN A 93 -14.76 4.82 -6.87
C GLN A 93 -13.97 5.74 -7.81
N VAL A 94 -13.10 5.15 -8.63
CA VAL A 94 -12.32 5.80 -9.70
C VAL A 94 -12.57 5.07 -11.02
N SER A 95 -12.37 5.74 -12.15
CA SER A 95 -12.58 5.09 -13.46
C SER A 95 -11.58 3.96 -13.69
N ASN A 96 -12.00 2.96 -14.49
CA ASN A 96 -11.14 1.85 -14.88
C ASN A 96 -9.88 2.34 -15.60
N GLU A 97 -9.98 3.38 -16.44
CA GLU A 97 -8.82 3.92 -17.16
C GLU A 97 -7.76 4.48 -16.19
N VAL A 98 -8.20 5.15 -15.12
CA VAL A 98 -7.29 5.66 -14.09
C VAL A 98 -6.59 4.52 -13.36
N GLN A 99 -7.30 3.44 -13.01
CA GLN A 99 -6.69 2.27 -12.37
C GLN A 99 -5.72 1.55 -13.32
N LEU A 100 -6.11 1.33 -14.58
CA LEU A 100 -5.27 0.64 -15.57
C LEU A 100 -3.96 1.39 -15.80
N LYS A 101 -4.00 2.72 -15.95
CA LYS A 101 -2.79 3.56 -16.04
C LYS A 101 -1.85 3.40 -14.85
N GLN A 102 -2.36 3.14 -13.65
CA GLN A 102 -1.52 2.88 -12.47
C GLN A 102 -0.88 1.49 -12.54
N TYR A 103 -1.64 0.47 -12.94
CA TYR A 103 -1.13 -0.89 -13.05
C TYR A 103 -0.15 -1.06 -14.22
N GLU A 104 -0.31 -0.31 -15.31
CA GLU A 104 0.64 -0.30 -16.43
C GLU A 104 2.07 0.08 -15.99
N LYS A 105 2.22 0.86 -14.90
CA LYS A 105 3.53 1.20 -14.34
C LYS A 105 4.29 -0.03 -13.86
N ILE A 106 3.59 -1.09 -13.45
CA ILE A 106 4.19 -2.36 -13.02
C ILE A 106 5.04 -2.94 -14.15
N TRP A 107 4.55 -2.89 -15.39
CA TRP A 107 5.19 -3.49 -16.56
C TRP A 107 6.51 -2.81 -16.95
N LYS A 108 6.78 -1.59 -16.46
CA LYS A 108 8.09 -0.95 -16.67
C LYS A 108 9.21 -1.62 -15.86
N TYR A 109 8.87 -2.42 -14.84
CA TYR A 109 9.82 -2.98 -13.88
C TYR A 109 9.84 -4.51 -13.85
N ILE A 110 8.91 -5.14 -14.56
CA ILE A 110 8.86 -6.60 -14.75
C ILE A 110 9.33 -6.89 -16.19
N PRO A 111 10.29 -7.83 -16.38
CA PRO A 111 10.74 -8.23 -17.72
C PRO A 111 9.66 -8.96 -18.53
#